data_AF-A0A0K2V1M4-F1
#
_entry.id   AF-A0A0K2V1M4-F1
#
_cell.length_a   1.000
_cell.length_b   1.000
_cell.length_c   1.000
_cell.angle_alpha   90.00
_cell.angle_beta   90.00
_cell.angle_gamma   90.00
#
_symmetry.space_group_name_H-M   'P 1'
#
loop_
_entity.id
_entity.type
_entity.pdbx_description
1 polymer ?
#
loop_
_entity_poly.entity_id
_entity_poly.type
_entity_poly.pdbx_seq_one_letter_code
_entity_poly.pdbx_strand_id
1 'polypeptide(L)'
;MDHSVKAMNSHRKLALSRLLNRHRFENLELEGLFQRYIFKLQHSSISCLVALLIVVTGFLASLSFVLVKKATLENTHHSIHCLIFVVLFVFLATKSLDDVYLGYVCYLILVLSASFCVCSFPFSSWEDSVEVEGVWQVLLVLFLTYSMLPLQTWIAISYGLSLSLLHVLVSVFFTLNKLHLHWQQICANLCIFLSVNIVGFFIHNLTEQAQRRAFLDTRNCIASRLEIEDENEKLERLLLSVLPQHVAIEMKQDIMSPVAGQFHKIYIQRHENVSILFADIVGFTVLSSQCSAQELVRLLNELFGRFDQLANQHNCLRIKILGDCYYCVSGLPESCYEHARNCVEMGLDMIEAIRQKFVFLFNLIY
;
A
#
# COMPACT_ATOMS: atom_id res chain seq x y z
N MET A 1 42.70 -33.06 -8.49
CA MET A 1 42.71 -31.72 -7.87
C MET A 1 41.51 -30.85 -8.25
N ASP A 2 40.63 -31.26 -9.18
CA ASP A 2 39.59 -30.37 -9.74
C ASP A 2 38.26 -30.27 -8.95
N HIS A 3 37.91 -31.27 -8.13
CA HIS A 3 36.63 -31.24 -7.40
C HIS A 3 36.58 -30.19 -6.28
N SER A 4 37.72 -29.90 -5.64
CA SER A 4 37.81 -28.86 -4.59
C SER A 4 37.68 -27.45 -5.18
N VAL A 5 38.28 -27.20 -6.35
CA VAL A 5 38.20 -25.90 -7.05
C VAL A 5 36.78 -25.61 -7.54
N LYS A 6 36.06 -26.64 -8.01
CA LYS A 6 34.67 -26.50 -8.48
C LYS A 6 33.68 -26.24 -7.32
N ALA A 7 33.88 -26.90 -6.17
CA ALA A 7 33.09 -26.67 -4.95
C ALA A 7 33.34 -25.28 -4.35
N MET A 8 34.59 -24.80 -4.36
CA MET A 8 34.96 -23.49 -3.86
C MET A 8 34.40 -22.34 -4.73
N ASN A 9 34.40 -22.51 -6.06
CA ASN A 9 33.78 -21.54 -6.98
C ASN A 9 32.24 -21.50 -6.86
N SER A 10 31.60 -22.64 -6.56
CA SER A 10 30.16 -22.72 -6.27
C SER A 10 29.81 -21.93 -5.00
N HIS A 11 30.52 -22.17 -3.89
CA HIS A 11 30.31 -21.43 -2.64
C HIS A 11 30.60 -19.94 -2.76
N ARG A 12 31.64 -19.55 -3.50
CA ARG A 12 31.99 -18.14 -3.70
C ARG A 12 30.96 -17.42 -4.57
N LYS A 13 30.43 -18.08 -5.62
CA LYS A 13 29.31 -17.55 -6.41
C LYS A 13 28.02 -17.48 -5.61
N LEU A 14 27.74 -18.45 -4.74
CA LEU A 14 26.57 -18.42 -3.86
C LEU A 14 26.70 -17.32 -2.80
N ALA A 15 27.88 -17.16 -2.20
CA ALA A 15 28.18 -16.13 -1.22
C ALA A 15 28.14 -14.72 -1.83
N LEU A 16 28.70 -14.54 -3.04
CA LEU A 16 28.53 -13.34 -3.83
C LEU A 16 27.04 -13.13 -4.13
N SER A 17 26.32 -14.10 -4.68
CA SER A 17 24.88 -13.94 -4.99
C SER A 17 24.03 -13.60 -3.76
N ARG A 18 24.41 -14.05 -2.56
CA ARG A 18 23.75 -13.74 -1.29
C ARG A 18 24.17 -12.40 -0.70
N LEU A 19 25.41 -11.96 -0.90
CA LEU A 19 25.84 -10.58 -0.64
C LEU A 19 25.16 -9.63 -1.62
N LEU A 20 24.94 -10.10 -2.85
CA LEU A 20 24.31 -9.39 -3.93
C LEU A 20 22.80 -9.19 -3.69
N ASN A 21 22.08 -10.28 -3.47
CA ASN A 21 20.63 -10.29 -3.26
C ASN A 21 20.27 -10.36 -1.77
N ARG A 22 21.11 -9.84 -0.86
CA ARG A 22 20.90 -10.00 0.60
C ARG A 22 19.57 -9.44 1.08
N HIS A 23 19.04 -8.45 0.36
CA HIS A 23 17.84 -7.73 0.73
C HIS A 23 16.61 -8.09 -0.11
N ARG A 24 16.73 -9.05 -1.04
CA ARG A 24 15.59 -9.51 -1.84
C ARG A 24 14.62 -10.29 -0.93
N PHE A 25 13.33 -10.04 -1.08
CA PHE A 25 12.33 -10.84 -0.35
C PHE A 25 12.36 -12.29 -0.83
N GLU A 26 12.16 -13.24 0.08
CA GLU A 26 12.10 -14.68 -0.25
C GLU A 26 10.87 -15.00 -1.12
N ASN A 27 9.77 -14.28 -0.91
CA ASN A 27 8.56 -14.40 -1.70
C ASN A 27 8.64 -13.51 -2.97
N LEU A 28 8.53 -14.14 -4.15
CA LEU A 28 8.57 -13.47 -5.45
C LEU A 28 7.41 -12.50 -5.67
N GLU A 29 6.22 -12.80 -5.13
CA GLU A 29 5.07 -11.90 -5.22
C GLU A 29 5.30 -10.63 -4.41
N LEU A 30 5.90 -10.77 -3.21
CA LEU A 30 6.24 -9.64 -2.35
C LEU A 30 7.29 -8.74 -3.00
N GLU A 31 8.28 -9.34 -3.67
CA GLU A 31 9.25 -8.57 -4.46
C GLU A 31 8.59 -7.87 -5.64
N GLY A 32 7.65 -8.51 -6.34
CA GLY A 32 6.87 -7.89 -7.41
C GLY A 32 6.05 -6.68 -6.95
N LEU A 33 5.39 -6.80 -5.78
CA LEU A 33 4.66 -5.69 -5.16
C LEU A 33 5.59 -4.56 -4.73
N PHE A 34 6.75 -4.90 -4.17
CA PHE A 34 7.77 -3.91 -3.78
C PHE A 34 8.29 -3.12 -4.99
N GLN A 35 8.56 -3.80 -6.12
CA GLN A 35 9.00 -3.14 -7.34
C GLN A 35 7.96 -2.13 -7.85
N ARG A 36 6.67 -2.53 -7.92
CA ARG A 36 5.58 -1.61 -8.30
C ARG A 36 5.45 -0.44 -7.32
N TYR A 37 5.57 -0.72 -6.02
CA TYR A 37 5.54 0.31 -4.97
C TYR A 37 6.66 1.34 -5.16
N ILE A 38 7.91 0.91 -5.36
CA ILE A 38 9.04 1.82 -5.59
C ILE A 38 8.81 2.65 -6.84
N PHE A 39 8.44 2.03 -7.96
CA PHE A 39 8.25 2.74 -9.23
C PHE A 39 7.21 3.86 -9.11
N LYS A 40 6.11 3.59 -8.39
CA LYS A 40 5.10 4.59 -8.08
C LYS A 40 5.58 5.67 -7.11
N LEU A 41 6.32 5.28 -6.07
CA LEU A 41 6.87 6.20 -5.07
C LEU A 41 7.93 7.13 -5.66
N GLN A 42 8.79 6.60 -6.52
CA GLN A 42 9.92 7.30 -7.13
C GLN A 42 9.62 7.92 -8.50
N HIS A 43 8.38 7.85 -8.99
CA HIS A 43 8.01 8.51 -10.25
C HIS A 43 8.38 10.01 -10.26
N SER A 44 8.14 10.71 -9.14
CA SER A 44 8.55 12.11 -8.95
C SER A 44 10.07 12.29 -8.98
N SER A 45 10.81 11.37 -8.37
CA SER A 45 12.28 11.35 -8.38
C SER A 45 12.85 11.15 -9.79
N ILE A 46 12.29 10.21 -10.58
CA ILE A 46 12.68 9.99 -11.97
C ILE A 46 12.39 11.24 -12.82
N SER A 47 11.22 11.84 -12.65
CA SER A 47 10.86 13.08 -13.34
C SER A 47 11.81 14.23 -12.99
N CYS A 48 12.19 14.37 -11.72
CA CYS A 48 13.17 15.34 -11.26
C CYS A 48 14.56 15.10 -11.87
N LEU A 49 15.01 13.84 -11.94
CA LEU A 49 16.28 13.49 -12.60
C LEU A 49 16.29 13.90 -14.08
N VAL A 50 15.23 13.59 -14.83
CA VAL A 50 15.15 13.96 -16.24
C VAL A 50 15.11 15.49 -16.38
N ALA A 51 14.38 16.20 -15.51
CA ALA A 51 14.37 17.66 -15.50
C ALA A 51 15.76 18.26 -15.23
N LEU A 52 16.52 17.71 -14.28
CA LEU A 52 17.90 18.14 -14.02
C LEU A 52 18.81 17.92 -15.24
N LEU A 53 18.67 16.79 -15.95
CA LEU A 53 19.41 16.53 -17.18
C LEU A 53 19.03 17.50 -18.31
N ILE A 54 17.75 17.89 -18.44
CA ILE A 54 17.30 18.93 -19.38
C ILE A 54 17.97 20.27 -19.05
N VAL A 55 17.93 20.69 -17.78
CA VAL A 55 18.51 21.97 -17.36
C VAL A 55 20.01 22.01 -17.65
N VAL A 56 20.74 20.94 -17.33
CA VAL A 56 22.19 20.88 -17.56
C VAL A 56 22.51 20.86 -19.06
N THR A 57 21.87 19.98 -19.85
CA THR A 57 22.13 19.88 -21.30
C THR A 57 21.71 21.15 -22.05
N GLY A 58 20.58 21.76 -21.69
CA GLY A 58 20.12 23.02 -22.24
C GLY A 58 21.03 24.19 -21.88
N PHE A 59 21.52 24.25 -20.64
CA PHE A 59 22.49 25.26 -20.23
C PHE A 59 23.80 25.14 -21.03
N LEU A 60 24.36 23.92 -21.15
CA LEU A 60 25.56 23.68 -21.96
C LEU A 60 25.38 24.03 -23.45
N ALA A 61 24.24 23.66 -24.05
CA ALA A 61 23.92 24.02 -25.42
C ALA A 61 23.84 25.55 -25.60
N SER A 62 23.19 26.25 -24.67
CA SER A 62 23.09 27.72 -24.71
C SER A 62 24.45 28.40 -24.57
N LEU A 63 25.29 27.93 -23.63
CA LEU A 63 26.60 28.50 -23.36
C LEU A 63 27.56 28.29 -24.55
N SER A 64 27.59 27.08 -25.11
CA SER A 64 28.41 26.78 -26.30
C SER A 64 27.96 27.59 -27.53
N PHE A 65 26.66 27.80 -27.72
CA PHE A 65 26.14 28.63 -28.80
C PHE A 65 26.54 30.12 -28.64
N VAL A 66 26.39 30.68 -27.44
CA VAL A 66 26.71 32.08 -27.15
C VAL A 66 28.21 32.37 -27.34
N LEU A 67 29.07 31.46 -26.91
CA LEU A 67 30.52 31.62 -26.97
C LEU A 67 31.08 31.44 -28.39
N VAL A 68 30.68 30.38 -29.10
CA VAL A 68 31.32 29.99 -30.36
C VAL A 68 30.64 30.62 -31.58
N LYS A 69 29.35 30.99 -31.47
CA LYS A 69 28.52 31.59 -32.54
C LYS A 69 28.54 30.81 -33.88
N LYS A 70 28.94 29.54 -33.84
CA LYS A 70 28.96 28.58 -34.94
C LYS A 70 28.47 27.23 -34.44
N ALA A 71 27.89 26.43 -35.32
CA ALA A 71 27.47 25.07 -35.00
C ALA A 71 28.70 24.15 -34.89
N THR A 72 29.15 23.90 -33.67
CA THR A 72 30.15 22.87 -33.36
C THR A 72 29.47 21.53 -33.08
N LEU A 73 30.23 20.44 -33.24
CA LEU A 73 29.76 19.07 -32.99
C LEU A 73 29.17 18.93 -31.56
N GLU A 74 29.87 19.46 -30.56
CA GLU A 74 29.44 19.44 -29.14
C GLU A 74 28.12 20.16 -28.90
N ASN A 75 27.94 21.34 -29.50
CA ASN A 75 26.69 22.10 -29.36
C ASN A 75 25.50 21.34 -29.97
N THR A 76 25.69 20.74 -31.16
CA THR A 76 24.64 19.92 -31.78
C THR A 76 24.30 18.70 -30.94
N HIS A 77 25.30 18.05 -30.33
CA HIS A 77 25.11 16.91 -29.44
C HIS A 77 24.33 17.28 -28.16
N HIS A 78 24.71 18.36 -27.47
CA HIS A 78 23.98 18.81 -26.27
C HIS A 78 22.53 19.22 -26.58
N SER A 79 22.30 19.85 -27.73
CA SER A 79 20.97 20.22 -28.20
C SER A 79 20.09 19.00 -28.49
N ILE A 80 20.65 17.96 -29.12
CA ILE A 80 19.94 16.69 -29.38
C ILE A 80 19.58 15.99 -28.06
N HIS A 81 20.53 15.88 -27.13
CA HIS A 81 20.27 15.28 -25.82
C HIS A 81 19.20 16.03 -25.02
N CYS A 82 19.23 17.37 -25.04
CA CYS A 82 18.19 18.20 -24.43
C CYS A 82 16.81 17.89 -25.02
N LEU A 83 16.70 17.83 -26.36
CA LEU A 83 15.45 17.47 -27.03
C LEU A 83 14.94 16.07 -26.62
N ILE A 84 15.82 15.07 -26.59
CA ILE A 84 15.46 13.70 -26.21
C ILE A 84 14.97 13.65 -24.76
N PHE A 85 15.65 14.33 -23.83
CA PHE A 85 15.21 14.37 -22.43
C PHE A 85 13.89 15.13 -22.27
N VAL A 86 13.64 16.19 -23.04
CA VAL A 86 12.34 16.89 -23.05
C VAL A 86 11.22 15.96 -23.52
N VAL A 87 11.43 15.21 -24.60
CA VAL A 87 10.45 14.21 -25.07
C VAL A 87 10.18 13.16 -23.99
N LEU A 88 11.24 12.67 -23.35
CA LEU A 88 11.11 11.70 -22.26
C LEU A 88 10.38 12.29 -21.04
N PHE A 89 10.62 13.55 -20.71
CA PHE A 89 9.94 14.24 -19.61
C PHE A 89 8.45 14.43 -19.89
N VAL A 90 8.07 14.82 -21.11
CA VAL A 90 6.67 14.89 -21.53
C VAL A 90 6.01 13.52 -21.44
N PHE A 91 6.72 12.47 -21.86
CA PHE A 91 6.24 11.09 -21.76
C PHE A 91 6.04 10.62 -20.32
N LEU A 92 6.94 10.99 -19.40
CA LEU A 92 6.78 10.73 -17.95
C LEU A 92 5.66 11.57 -17.33
N ALA A 93 5.42 12.79 -17.82
CA ALA A 93 4.35 13.66 -17.33
C ALA A 93 2.96 13.17 -17.77
N THR A 94 2.85 12.52 -18.92
CA THR A 94 1.63 11.84 -19.32
C THR A 94 1.41 10.63 -18.44
N LYS A 95 0.37 10.71 -17.59
CA LYS A 95 -0.02 9.73 -16.55
C LYS A 95 -0.49 8.35 -17.10
N SER A 96 -0.10 8.04 -18.33
CA SER A 96 -0.59 6.93 -19.16
C SER A 96 0.30 5.68 -19.09
N LEU A 97 1.37 5.71 -18.28
CA LEU A 97 2.34 4.62 -18.25
C LEU A 97 1.93 3.55 -17.24
N ASP A 98 1.73 2.33 -17.74
CA ASP A 98 1.68 1.14 -16.90
C ASP A 98 3.04 0.95 -16.20
N ASP A 99 3.00 0.45 -14.96
CA ASP A 99 4.17 0.20 -14.11
C ASP A 99 5.27 -0.63 -14.80
N VAL A 100 4.91 -1.45 -15.80
CA VAL A 100 5.82 -2.29 -16.58
C VAL A 100 6.75 -1.47 -17.49
N TYR A 101 6.25 -0.38 -18.08
CA TYR A 101 7.04 0.43 -19.00
C TYR A 101 8.05 1.33 -18.27
N LEU A 102 7.80 1.66 -17.00
CA LEU A 102 8.68 2.53 -16.23
C LEU A 102 10.08 1.91 -16.01
N GLY A 103 10.15 0.58 -15.86
CA GLY A 103 11.43 -0.14 -15.81
C GLY A 103 12.26 0.04 -17.09
N TYR A 104 11.63 -0.09 -18.26
CA TYR A 104 12.30 0.13 -19.56
C TYR A 104 12.74 1.58 -19.73
N VAL A 105 11.96 2.55 -19.25
CA VAL A 105 12.33 3.97 -19.24
C VAL A 105 13.60 4.20 -18.41
N CYS A 106 13.75 3.57 -17.24
CA CYS A 106 14.98 3.67 -16.45
C CYS A 106 16.22 3.17 -17.21
N TYR A 107 16.12 2.03 -17.93
CA TYR A 107 17.23 1.55 -18.76
C TYR A 107 17.53 2.50 -19.93
N LEU A 108 16.50 3.10 -20.54
CA LEU A 108 16.67 4.10 -21.59
C LEU A 108 17.41 5.33 -21.04
N ILE A 109 17.06 5.81 -19.84
CA ILE A 109 17.73 6.92 -19.16
C ILE A 109 19.23 6.61 -18.98
N LEU A 110 19.58 5.40 -18.51
CA LEU A 110 20.98 4.99 -18.33
C LEU A 110 21.78 5.04 -19.63
N VAL A 111 21.19 4.58 -20.74
CA VAL A 111 21.84 4.58 -22.06
C VAL A 111 22.03 6.02 -22.55
N LEU A 112 21.01 6.87 -22.41
CA LEU A 112 21.08 8.28 -22.80
C LEU A 112 22.10 9.06 -21.96
N SER A 113 22.16 8.82 -20.64
CA SER A 113 23.15 9.45 -19.76
C SER A 113 24.56 8.94 -20.00
N ALA A 114 24.73 7.66 -20.38
CA ALA A 114 26.03 7.14 -20.80
C ALA A 114 26.51 7.79 -22.10
N SER A 115 25.62 7.93 -23.10
CA SER A 115 25.93 8.63 -24.35
C SER A 115 26.37 10.08 -24.10
N PHE A 116 25.64 10.80 -23.23
CA PHE A 116 25.99 12.17 -22.84
C PHE A 116 27.41 12.27 -22.24
N CYS A 117 27.80 11.31 -21.39
CA CYS A 117 29.14 11.23 -20.83
C CYS A 117 30.20 10.88 -21.87
N VAL A 118 29.98 9.83 -22.68
CA VAL A 118 30.96 9.34 -23.66
C VAL A 118 31.31 10.41 -24.66
N CYS A 119 30.34 11.17 -25.16
CA CYS A 119 30.61 12.26 -26.10
C CYS A 119 31.37 13.45 -25.48
N SER A 120 31.45 13.53 -24.15
CA SER A 120 32.25 14.52 -23.43
C SER A 120 33.66 14.02 -23.11
N PHE A 121 34.04 12.81 -23.54
CA PHE A 121 35.37 12.26 -23.30
C PHE A 121 36.41 12.93 -24.21
N PRO A 122 37.67 12.99 -23.75
CA PRO A 122 38.73 13.67 -24.47
C PRO A 122 39.19 12.85 -25.69
N PHE A 123 38.48 12.97 -26.82
CA PHE A 123 38.83 12.33 -28.10
C PHE A 123 39.79 13.17 -28.96
N SER A 124 39.98 14.45 -28.63
CA SER A 124 40.77 15.41 -29.39
C SER A 124 42.15 15.60 -28.75
N SER A 125 43.22 15.25 -29.48
CA SER A 125 44.62 15.36 -29.03
C SER A 125 45.25 16.74 -29.21
N TRP A 126 44.45 17.78 -29.53
CA TRP A 126 44.96 19.03 -30.12
C TRP A 126 45.12 20.21 -29.13
N GLU A 127 44.68 20.08 -27.87
CA GLU A 127 44.86 21.12 -26.84
C GLU A 127 45.46 20.54 -25.54
N ASP A 128 46.20 21.35 -24.78
CA ASP A 128 46.85 20.96 -23.51
C ASP A 128 45.86 20.77 -22.33
N SER A 129 44.55 20.66 -22.59
CA SER A 129 43.48 20.59 -21.57
C SER A 129 42.63 19.30 -21.63
N VAL A 130 43.16 18.26 -22.28
CA VAL A 130 42.58 16.91 -22.49
C VAL A 130 42.25 16.13 -21.19
N GLU A 131 42.69 16.61 -20.01
CA GLU A 131 42.73 15.81 -18.79
C GLU A 131 41.57 16.03 -17.81
N VAL A 132 40.88 17.18 -17.91
CA VAL A 132 39.76 17.57 -17.03
C VAL A 132 38.41 17.42 -17.74
N GLU A 133 38.45 17.23 -19.05
CA GLU A 133 37.27 17.14 -19.90
C GLU A 133 36.49 15.84 -19.62
N GLY A 134 35.18 15.95 -19.41
CA GLY A 134 34.31 14.79 -19.18
C GLY A 134 34.17 14.33 -17.73
N VAL A 135 35.10 14.70 -16.82
CA VAL A 135 35.11 14.19 -15.44
C VAL A 135 33.85 14.61 -14.69
N TRP A 136 33.47 15.89 -14.75
CA TRP A 136 32.32 16.40 -14.02
C TRP A 136 30.99 15.83 -14.55
N GLN A 137 30.86 15.59 -15.86
CA GLN A 137 29.69 14.95 -16.46
C GLN A 137 29.52 13.53 -15.91
N VAL A 138 30.61 12.76 -15.82
CA VAL A 138 30.59 11.42 -15.23
C VAL A 138 30.19 11.48 -13.76
N LEU A 139 30.76 12.40 -12.97
CA LEU A 139 30.41 12.54 -11.54
C LEU A 139 28.93 12.88 -11.34
N LEU A 140 28.40 13.81 -12.14
CA LEU A 140 26.98 14.19 -12.10
C LEU A 140 26.08 12.99 -12.43
N VAL A 141 26.37 12.28 -13.52
CA VAL A 141 25.56 11.13 -13.94
C VAL A 141 25.64 9.99 -12.93
N LEU A 142 26.82 9.71 -12.37
CA LEU A 142 26.97 8.71 -11.31
C LEU A 142 26.14 9.08 -10.08
N PHE A 143 26.22 10.34 -9.63
CA PHE A 143 25.44 10.82 -8.50
C PHE A 143 23.93 10.68 -8.75
N LEU A 144 23.45 11.12 -9.91
CA LEU A 144 22.04 11.04 -10.29
C LEU A 144 21.55 9.58 -10.37
N THR A 145 22.35 8.69 -10.96
CA THR A 145 22.01 7.26 -11.08
C THR A 145 21.93 6.57 -9.72
N TYR A 146 22.90 6.78 -8.83
CA TYR A 146 22.90 6.14 -7.51
C TYR A 146 21.82 6.69 -6.58
N SER A 147 21.48 7.98 -6.68
CA SER A 147 20.56 8.64 -5.76
C SER A 147 19.09 8.61 -6.19
N MET A 148 18.80 8.76 -7.49
CA MET A 148 17.43 9.03 -7.97
C MET A 148 16.81 7.91 -8.81
N LEU A 149 17.59 6.95 -9.33
CA LEU A 149 17.07 5.88 -10.19
C LEU A 149 16.72 4.60 -9.37
N PRO A 150 15.47 4.08 -9.46
CA PRO A 150 15.07 2.82 -8.83
C PRO A 150 15.61 1.59 -9.58
N LEU A 151 16.92 1.38 -9.54
CA LEU A 151 17.56 0.21 -10.12
C LEU A 151 17.93 -0.81 -9.05
N GLN A 152 18.14 -2.05 -9.48
CA GLN A 152 18.79 -3.04 -8.63
C GLN A 152 20.24 -2.60 -8.36
N THR A 153 20.69 -2.81 -7.12
CA THR A 153 22.07 -2.50 -6.66
C THR A 153 23.15 -2.95 -7.66
N TRP A 154 23.05 -4.15 -8.20
CA TRP A 154 24.04 -4.70 -9.15
C TRP A 154 24.08 -3.96 -10.48
N ILE A 155 22.94 -3.50 -10.95
CA ILE A 155 22.83 -2.74 -12.19
C ILE A 155 23.45 -1.36 -11.98
N ALA A 156 23.16 -0.70 -10.85
CA ALA A 156 23.75 0.59 -10.51
C ALA A 156 25.28 0.51 -10.34
N ILE A 157 25.79 -0.50 -9.64
CA ILE A 157 27.24 -0.71 -9.42
C ILE A 157 27.94 -1.05 -10.74
N SER A 158 27.39 -1.96 -11.54
CA SER A 158 27.98 -2.33 -12.83
C SER A 158 28.02 -1.13 -13.77
N TYR A 159 26.93 -0.37 -13.86
CA TYR A 159 26.88 0.88 -14.64
C TYR A 159 27.95 1.88 -14.16
N GLY A 160 28.05 2.11 -12.85
CA GLY A 160 28.98 3.09 -12.30
C GLY A 160 30.45 2.73 -12.52
N LEU A 161 30.80 1.46 -12.31
CA LEU A 161 32.14 0.94 -12.58
C LEU A 161 32.47 0.94 -14.07
N SER A 162 31.54 0.54 -14.93
CA SER A 162 31.74 0.54 -16.39
C SER A 162 31.98 1.95 -16.92
N LEU A 163 31.20 2.94 -16.50
CA LEU A 163 31.35 4.32 -16.96
C LEU A 163 32.69 4.93 -16.49
N SER A 164 33.04 4.69 -15.22
CA SER A 164 34.31 5.16 -14.64
C SER A 164 35.53 4.52 -15.31
N LEU A 165 35.47 3.20 -15.54
CA LEU A 165 36.53 2.46 -16.22
C LEU A 165 36.69 2.94 -17.66
N LEU A 166 35.59 3.15 -18.39
CA LEU A 166 35.62 3.62 -19.76
C LEU A 166 36.29 4.99 -19.87
N HIS A 167 35.94 5.93 -18.98
CA HIS A 167 36.59 7.25 -18.94
C HIS A 167 38.10 7.11 -18.69
N VAL A 168 38.52 6.36 -17.68
CA VAL A 168 39.95 6.18 -17.37
C VAL A 168 40.69 5.53 -18.54
N LEU A 169 40.11 4.51 -19.19
CA LEU A 169 40.72 3.85 -20.35
C LEU A 169 40.91 4.80 -21.52
N VAL A 170 39.91 5.63 -21.82
CA VAL A 170 40.00 6.65 -22.88
C VAL A 170 41.06 7.70 -22.51
N SER A 171 41.04 8.25 -21.29
CA SER A 171 42.04 9.22 -20.83
C SER A 171 43.47 8.67 -20.90
N VAL A 172 43.69 7.41 -20.50
CA VAL A 172 45.01 6.76 -20.58
C VAL A 172 45.42 6.57 -22.04
N PHE A 173 44.53 6.06 -22.89
CA PHE A 173 44.81 5.78 -24.30
C PHE A 173 45.28 7.03 -25.07
N PHE A 174 44.60 8.16 -24.89
CA PHE A 174 44.97 9.42 -25.54
C PHE A 174 46.23 10.07 -24.94
N THR A 175 46.62 9.69 -23.72
CA THR A 175 47.78 10.28 -23.00
C THR A 175 49.02 9.38 -23.02
N LEU A 176 48.99 8.23 -23.70
CA LEU A 176 50.09 7.24 -23.72
C LEU A 176 51.46 7.84 -24.05
N ASN A 177 51.52 8.79 -25.00
CA ASN A 177 52.78 9.40 -25.43
C ASN A 177 53.33 10.45 -24.45
N LYS A 178 52.52 10.98 -23.54
CA LYS A 178 52.89 12.03 -22.56
C LYS A 178 52.70 11.58 -21.10
N LEU A 179 52.68 10.27 -20.86
CA LEU A 179 52.26 9.66 -19.60
C LEU A 179 53.07 10.15 -18.37
N HIS A 180 54.34 10.51 -18.55
CA HIS A 180 55.19 11.04 -17.48
C HIS A 180 54.75 12.44 -16.98
N LEU A 181 54.09 13.25 -17.81
CA LEU A 181 53.60 14.57 -17.37
C LEU A 181 52.24 14.48 -16.66
N HIS A 182 51.42 13.50 -17.03
CA HIS A 182 49.98 13.48 -16.72
C HIS A 182 49.56 12.39 -15.72
N TRP A 183 50.51 11.59 -15.21
CA TRP A 183 50.19 10.50 -14.27
C TRP A 183 49.51 10.99 -12.99
N GLN A 184 49.86 12.17 -12.49
CA GLN A 184 49.25 12.74 -11.28
C GLN A 184 47.76 13.02 -11.46
N GLN A 185 47.36 13.53 -12.62
CA GLN A 185 45.96 13.83 -12.92
C GLN A 185 45.13 12.56 -13.15
N ILE A 186 45.69 11.56 -13.85
CA ILE A 186 45.04 10.25 -14.02
C ILE A 186 44.84 9.57 -12.66
N CYS A 187 45.84 9.63 -11.77
CA CYS A 187 45.71 9.12 -10.41
C CYS A 187 44.64 9.88 -9.60
N ALA A 188 44.56 11.21 -9.73
CA ALA A 188 43.52 12.00 -9.08
C ALA A 188 42.12 11.62 -9.58
N ASN A 189 41.93 11.49 -10.90
CA ASN A 189 40.66 11.07 -11.51
C ASN A 189 40.25 9.67 -11.03
N LEU A 190 41.19 8.72 -10.97
CA LEU A 190 40.94 7.38 -10.42
C LEU A 190 40.50 7.43 -8.95
N CYS A 191 41.16 8.23 -8.12
CA CYS A 191 40.79 8.42 -6.71
C CYS A 191 39.38 9.01 -6.54
N ILE A 192 39.02 10.00 -7.36
CA ILE A 192 37.69 10.62 -7.34
C ILE A 192 36.62 9.61 -7.78
N PHE A 193 36.83 8.88 -8.87
CA PHE A 193 35.87 7.87 -9.32
C PHE A 193 35.70 6.72 -8.33
N LEU A 194 36.78 6.26 -7.70
CA LEU A 194 36.69 5.26 -6.63
C LEU A 194 35.86 5.80 -5.46
N SER A 195 36.12 7.04 -5.05
CA SER A 195 35.41 7.70 -3.96
C SER A 195 33.92 7.86 -4.24
N VAL A 196 33.55 8.33 -5.44
CA VAL A 196 32.14 8.49 -5.84
C VAL A 196 31.42 7.16 -5.98
N ASN A 197 32.06 6.10 -6.48
CA ASN A 197 31.42 4.78 -6.53
C ASN A 197 31.22 4.18 -5.13
N ILE A 198 32.15 4.38 -4.20
CA ILE A 198 32.00 3.92 -2.80
C ILE A 198 30.85 4.67 -2.11
N VAL A 199 30.85 6.01 -2.20
CA VAL A 199 29.80 6.85 -1.61
C VAL A 199 28.45 6.57 -2.26
N GLY A 200 28.41 6.47 -3.60
CA GLY A 200 27.21 6.14 -4.37
C GLY A 200 26.63 4.79 -4.00
N PHE A 201 27.46 3.74 -3.89
CA PHE A 201 27.05 2.43 -3.40
C PHE A 201 26.43 2.51 -2.00
N PHE A 202 27.06 3.26 -1.09
CA PHE A 202 26.56 3.41 0.27
C PHE A 202 25.20 4.14 0.31
N ILE A 203 25.08 5.27 -0.38
CA ILE A 203 23.81 6.04 -0.48
C ILE A 203 22.70 5.16 -1.09
N HIS A 204 23.01 4.45 -2.17
CA HIS A 204 22.03 3.61 -2.85
C HIS A 204 21.54 2.46 -1.95
N ASN A 205 22.45 1.77 -1.25
CA ASN A 205 22.07 0.73 -0.30
C ASN A 205 21.23 1.26 0.87
N LEU A 206 21.60 2.41 1.44
CA LEU A 206 20.84 3.03 2.52
C LEU A 206 19.42 3.40 2.06
N THR A 207 19.31 3.95 0.85
CA THR A 207 18.03 4.33 0.25
C THR A 207 17.16 3.09 -0.02
N GLU A 208 17.73 2.04 -0.60
CA GLU A 208 17.01 0.77 -0.84
C GLU A 208 16.54 0.14 0.48
N GLN A 209 17.39 0.11 1.51
CA GLN A 209 17.02 -0.42 2.83
C GLN A 209 15.91 0.42 3.48
N ALA A 210 15.99 1.74 3.41
CA ALA A 210 14.95 2.64 3.92
C ALA A 210 13.62 2.40 3.21
N GLN A 211 13.63 2.24 1.88
CA GLN A 211 12.44 1.94 1.08
C GLN A 211 11.84 0.58 1.42
N ARG A 212 12.66 -0.47 1.57
CA ARG A 212 12.19 -1.81 1.96
C ARG A 212 11.53 -1.80 3.34
N ARG A 213 12.11 -1.08 4.31
CA ARG A 213 11.51 -0.90 5.63
C ARG A 213 10.19 -0.14 5.56
N ALA A 214 10.17 1.01 4.88
CA ALA A 214 8.96 1.81 4.70
C ALA A 214 7.82 1.02 4.02
N PHE A 215 8.15 0.16 3.05
CA PHE A 215 7.18 -0.74 2.42
C PHE A 215 6.59 -1.75 3.41
N LEU A 216 7.43 -2.41 4.20
CA LEU A 216 6.97 -3.36 5.21
C LEU A 216 6.15 -2.69 6.31
N ASP A 217 6.57 -1.50 6.77
CA ASP A 217 5.86 -0.73 7.77
C ASP A 217 4.48 -0.29 7.26
N THR A 218 4.40 0.16 6.00
CA THR A 218 3.14 0.51 5.35
C THR A 218 2.22 -0.71 5.26
N ARG A 219 2.75 -1.86 4.84
CA ARG A 219 1.97 -3.10 4.76
C ARG A 219 1.45 -3.53 6.12
N ASN A 220 2.30 -3.54 7.14
CA ASN A 220 1.92 -3.93 8.50
C ASN A 220 0.90 -2.95 9.10
N CYS A 221 1.03 -1.65 8.82
CA CYS A 221 0.05 -0.65 9.21
C CYS A 221 -1.32 -0.90 8.56
N ILE A 222 -1.36 -1.20 7.25
CA ILE A 222 -2.60 -1.54 6.56
C ILE A 222 -3.22 -2.82 7.13
N ALA A 223 -2.42 -3.86 7.35
CA ALA A 223 -2.89 -5.12 7.93
C ALA A 223 -3.51 -4.91 9.32
N SER A 224 -2.83 -4.16 10.21
CA SER A 224 -3.35 -3.82 11.54
C SER A 224 -4.62 -2.98 11.48
N ARG A 225 -4.72 -2.04 10.52
CA ARG A 225 -5.96 -1.27 10.32
C ARG A 225 -7.14 -2.16 9.94
N LEU A 226 -6.95 -3.12 9.05
CA LEU A 226 -8.00 -4.06 8.64
C LEU A 226 -8.43 -4.96 9.81
N GLU A 227 -7.49 -5.43 10.63
CA GLU A 227 -7.81 -6.23 11.83
C GLU A 227 -8.63 -5.43 12.84
N ILE A 228 -8.26 -4.17 13.08
CA ILE A 228 -9.03 -3.27 13.96
C ILE A 228 -10.44 -3.01 13.40
N GLU A 229 -10.58 -2.88 12.08
CA GLU A 229 -11.88 -2.68 11.43
C GLU A 229 -12.80 -3.91 11.58
N ASP A 230 -12.26 -5.12 11.40
CA ASP A 230 -13.01 -6.38 11.61
C ASP A 230 -13.43 -6.56 13.08
N GLU A 231 -12.53 -6.30 14.03
CA GLU A 231 -12.88 -6.36 15.46
C GLU A 231 -13.91 -5.29 15.85
N ASN A 232 -13.81 -4.08 15.30
CA ASN A 232 -14.81 -3.04 15.51
C ASN A 232 -16.19 -3.47 14.96
N GLU A 233 -16.25 -4.09 13.79
CA GLU A 233 -17.50 -4.58 13.21
C GLU A 233 -18.13 -5.69 14.08
N LYS A 234 -17.31 -6.61 14.62
CA LYS A 234 -17.77 -7.62 15.58
C LYS A 234 -18.30 -7.00 16.86
N LEU A 235 -17.59 -6.02 17.42
CA LEU A 235 -18.03 -5.30 18.62
C LEU A 235 -19.35 -4.56 18.38
N GLU A 236 -19.54 -3.93 17.22
CA GLU A 236 -20.79 -3.24 16.87
C GLU A 236 -21.96 -4.22 16.73
N ARG A 237 -21.75 -5.37 16.09
CA ARG A 237 -22.77 -6.44 16.01
C ARG A 237 -23.14 -6.98 17.39
N LEU A 238 -22.17 -7.21 18.27
CA LEU A 238 -22.42 -7.65 19.64
C LEU A 238 -23.18 -6.59 20.44
N LEU A 239 -22.81 -5.32 20.31
CA LEU A 239 -23.48 -4.21 20.99
C LEU A 239 -24.95 -4.11 20.57
N LEU A 240 -25.24 -4.20 19.26
CA LEU A 240 -26.61 -4.18 18.71
C LEU A 240 -27.43 -5.44 19.04
N SER A 241 -26.77 -6.56 19.36
CA SER A 241 -27.46 -7.79 19.79
C SER A 241 -28.01 -7.71 21.22
N VAL A 242 -27.43 -6.85 22.07
CA VAL A 242 -27.81 -6.68 23.48
C VAL A 242 -28.63 -5.40 23.69
N LEU A 243 -28.32 -4.34 22.96
CA LEU A 243 -28.93 -3.02 23.11
C LEU A 243 -29.68 -2.63 21.84
N PRO A 244 -30.90 -2.07 21.95
CA PRO A 244 -31.59 -1.52 20.80
C PRO A 244 -30.83 -0.32 20.23
N GLN A 245 -30.92 -0.13 18.90
CA GLN A 245 -30.08 0.80 18.14
C GLN A 245 -30.07 2.24 18.68
N HIS A 246 -31.20 2.75 19.16
CA HIS A 246 -31.29 4.11 19.70
C HIS A 246 -30.48 4.30 21.00
N VAL A 247 -30.46 3.29 21.88
CA VAL A 247 -29.63 3.30 23.12
C VAL A 247 -28.17 3.08 22.78
N ALA A 248 -27.89 2.21 21.81
CA ALA A 248 -26.55 1.93 21.33
C ALA A 248 -25.83 3.18 20.81
N ILE A 249 -26.54 4.04 20.05
CA ILE A 249 -26.00 5.29 19.52
C ILE A 249 -25.70 6.29 20.64
N GLU A 250 -26.60 6.46 21.60
CA GLU A 250 -26.40 7.35 22.75
C GLU A 250 -25.22 6.88 23.62
N MET A 251 -25.13 5.58 23.89
CA MET A 251 -23.99 4.98 24.61
C MET A 251 -22.66 5.17 23.87
N LYS A 252 -22.64 5.02 22.54
CA LYS A 252 -21.45 5.25 21.72
C LYS A 252 -20.99 6.70 21.81
N GLN A 253 -21.91 7.65 21.78
CA GLN A 253 -21.61 9.07 21.95
C GLN A 253 -21.03 9.36 23.35
N ASP A 254 -21.64 8.81 24.40
CA ASP A 254 -21.17 8.97 25.79
C ASP A 254 -19.76 8.35 26.00
N ILE A 255 -19.41 7.26 25.30
CA ILE A 255 -18.04 6.67 25.32
C ILE A 255 -17.02 7.58 24.61
N MET A 256 -17.39 8.17 23.46
CA MET A 256 -16.48 9.01 22.68
C MET A 256 -16.24 10.38 23.32
N SER A 257 -17.22 10.91 24.06
CA SER A 257 -17.10 12.15 24.83
C SER A 257 -17.52 11.90 26.29
N PRO A 258 -16.61 11.36 27.13
CA PRO A 258 -16.95 11.02 28.50
C PRO A 258 -17.32 12.29 29.27
N VAL A 259 -18.62 12.46 29.54
CA VAL A 259 -19.09 13.43 30.52
C VAL A 259 -18.64 12.92 31.89
N ALA A 260 -17.91 13.75 32.63
CA ALA A 260 -17.38 13.37 33.94
C ALA A 260 -18.52 12.95 34.89
N GLY A 261 -18.65 11.65 35.11
CA GLY A 261 -19.62 11.05 36.02
C GLY A 261 -19.29 9.57 36.23
N GLN A 262 -19.44 9.08 37.47
CA GLN A 262 -19.29 7.66 37.77
C GLN A 262 -20.33 6.87 36.96
N PHE A 263 -19.86 5.88 36.20
CA PHE A 263 -20.67 4.87 35.50
C PHE A 263 -21.92 4.53 36.30
N HIS A 264 -23.10 5.09 35.97
CA HIS A 264 -24.46 4.64 36.30
C HIS A 264 -25.51 5.59 35.66
N LYS A 265 -25.35 5.94 34.37
CA LYS A 265 -26.43 6.62 33.62
C LYS A 265 -27.46 5.56 33.22
N ILE A 266 -28.63 5.59 33.86
CA ILE A 266 -29.77 4.75 33.47
C ILE A 266 -30.48 5.46 32.32
N TYR A 267 -30.56 4.82 31.16
CA TYR A 267 -31.26 5.35 29.99
C TYR A 267 -32.76 5.12 30.14
N ILE A 268 -33.51 6.15 30.55
CA ILE A 268 -34.97 6.13 30.67
C ILE A 268 -35.56 7.16 29.70
N GLN A 269 -36.45 6.72 28.82
CA GLN A 269 -37.17 7.58 27.89
C GLN A 269 -38.67 7.38 28.07
N ARG A 270 -39.42 8.48 28.18
CA ARG A 270 -40.89 8.46 28.19
C ARG A 270 -41.38 8.42 26.74
N HIS A 271 -42.19 7.44 26.42
CA HIS A 271 -42.85 7.31 25.12
C HIS A 271 -44.37 7.40 25.31
N GLU A 272 -45.03 8.18 24.46
CA GLU A 272 -46.48 8.35 24.45
C GLU A 272 -47.06 7.69 23.18
N ASN A 273 -48.33 7.25 23.23
CA ASN A 273 -49.00 6.60 22.10
C ASN A 273 -48.28 5.33 21.60
N VAL A 274 -48.13 4.36 22.51
CA VAL A 274 -47.58 3.02 22.21
C VAL A 274 -48.63 1.96 22.47
N SER A 275 -48.53 0.82 21.78
CA SER A 275 -49.36 -0.36 22.03
C SER A 275 -48.48 -1.54 22.43
N ILE A 276 -48.91 -2.28 23.46
CA ILE A 276 -48.16 -3.41 24.00
C ILE A 276 -49.02 -4.67 23.82
N LEU A 277 -48.42 -5.73 23.27
CA LEU A 277 -49.05 -7.03 23.13
C LEU A 277 -48.35 -8.04 24.04
N PHE A 278 -49.14 -8.77 24.82
CA PHE A 278 -48.71 -9.94 25.58
C PHE A 278 -49.37 -11.19 25.01
N ALA A 279 -48.58 -12.23 24.80
CA ALA A 279 -49.03 -13.55 24.38
C ALA A 279 -48.43 -14.60 25.31
N ASP A 280 -49.25 -15.49 25.83
CA ASP A 280 -48.83 -16.52 26.77
C ASP A 280 -49.32 -17.90 26.34
N ILE A 281 -48.55 -18.95 26.64
CA ILE A 281 -48.86 -20.31 26.24
C ILE A 281 -49.77 -20.94 27.29
N VAL A 282 -51.04 -21.12 26.95
CA VAL A 282 -51.99 -21.81 27.81
C VAL A 282 -51.55 -23.26 28.02
N GLY A 283 -51.46 -23.69 29.29
CA GLY A 283 -51.12 -25.08 29.63
C GLY A 283 -49.63 -25.42 29.56
N PHE A 284 -48.74 -24.42 29.48
CA PHE A 284 -47.29 -24.62 29.39
C PHE A 284 -46.72 -25.52 30.50
N THR A 285 -47.20 -25.39 31.74
CA THR A 285 -46.75 -26.25 32.86
C THR A 285 -46.93 -27.73 32.56
N VAL A 286 -48.07 -28.12 31.97
CA VAL A 286 -48.34 -29.52 31.61
C VAL A 286 -47.42 -29.97 30.47
N LEU A 287 -47.30 -29.15 29.41
CA LEU A 287 -46.40 -29.41 28.29
C LEU A 287 -44.95 -29.60 28.76
N SER A 288 -44.45 -28.71 29.62
CA SER A 288 -43.09 -28.76 30.16
C SER A 288 -42.82 -30.01 31.02
N SER A 289 -43.85 -30.58 31.66
CA SER A 289 -43.75 -31.79 32.46
C SER A 289 -43.68 -33.07 31.61
N GLN A 290 -44.15 -33.02 30.37
CA GLN A 290 -44.23 -34.16 29.45
C GLN A 290 -43.10 -34.18 28.41
N CYS A 291 -42.39 -33.06 28.22
CA CYS A 291 -41.29 -32.93 27.28
C CYS A 291 -39.92 -33.00 27.97
N SER A 292 -38.91 -33.50 27.26
CA SER A 292 -37.52 -33.32 27.69
C SER A 292 -37.10 -31.86 27.57
N ALA A 293 -36.10 -31.44 28.36
CA ALA A 293 -35.59 -30.07 28.32
C ALA A 293 -35.13 -29.64 26.91
N GLN A 294 -34.46 -30.53 26.18
CA GLN A 294 -34.01 -30.25 24.81
C GLN A 294 -35.18 -30.07 23.83
N GLU A 295 -36.22 -30.88 23.94
CA GLU A 295 -37.41 -30.78 23.08
C GLU A 295 -38.20 -29.51 23.37
N LEU A 296 -38.37 -29.17 24.65
CA LEU A 296 -39.04 -27.95 25.07
C LEU A 296 -38.32 -26.70 24.54
N VAL A 297 -36.99 -26.65 24.67
CA VAL A 297 -36.18 -25.52 24.17
C VAL A 297 -36.25 -25.42 22.64
N ARG A 298 -36.21 -26.53 21.91
CA ARG A 298 -36.35 -26.51 20.43
C ARG A 298 -37.71 -25.97 20.00
N LEU A 299 -38.76 -26.42 20.66
CA LEU A 299 -40.14 -26.02 20.39
C LEU A 299 -40.38 -24.55 20.70
N LEU A 300 -39.88 -24.05 21.84
CA LEU A 300 -39.93 -22.63 22.19
C LEU A 300 -39.12 -21.78 21.20
N ASN A 301 -37.92 -22.22 20.81
CA ASN A 301 -37.11 -21.48 19.83
C ASN A 301 -37.78 -21.43 18.45
N GLU A 302 -38.48 -22.48 18.01
CA GLU A 302 -39.21 -22.43 16.74
C GLU A 302 -40.43 -21.50 16.83
N LEU A 303 -41.20 -21.57 17.92
CA LEU A 303 -42.38 -20.73 18.14
C LEU A 303 -41.98 -19.25 18.23
N PHE A 304 -41.05 -18.91 19.12
CA PHE A 304 -40.61 -17.53 19.31
C PHE A 304 -39.83 -17.02 18.10
N GLY A 305 -39.05 -17.87 17.42
CA GLY A 305 -38.43 -17.51 16.15
C GLY A 305 -39.45 -17.15 15.07
N ARG A 306 -40.63 -17.79 15.06
CA ARG A 306 -41.73 -17.41 14.16
C ARG A 306 -42.39 -16.10 14.60
N PHE A 307 -42.58 -15.88 15.89
CA PHE A 307 -43.11 -14.61 16.41
C PHE A 307 -42.17 -13.44 16.14
N ASP A 308 -40.85 -13.64 16.22
CA ASP A 308 -39.86 -12.61 15.86
C ASP A 308 -39.98 -12.19 14.40
N GLN A 309 -40.24 -13.14 13.49
CA GLN A 309 -40.48 -12.82 12.08
C GLN A 309 -41.75 -11.99 11.88
N LEU A 310 -42.85 -12.35 12.57
CA LEU A 310 -44.10 -11.60 12.53
C LEU A 310 -43.93 -10.20 13.15
N ALA A 311 -43.19 -10.08 14.24
CA ALA A 311 -42.91 -8.81 14.90
C ALA A 311 -42.19 -7.84 13.93
N ASN A 312 -41.19 -8.34 13.20
CA ASN A 312 -40.50 -7.55 12.17
C ASN A 312 -41.41 -7.16 11.00
N GLN A 313 -42.35 -8.01 10.61
CA GLN A 313 -43.31 -7.71 9.52
C GLN A 313 -44.32 -6.62 9.92
N HIS A 314 -44.74 -6.61 11.18
CA HIS A 314 -45.73 -5.67 11.70
C HIS A 314 -45.13 -4.44 12.39
N ASN A 315 -43.82 -4.19 12.24
CA ASN A 315 -43.12 -3.08 12.91
C ASN A 315 -43.37 -3.07 14.44
N CYS A 316 -43.31 -4.25 15.05
CA CYS A 316 -43.37 -4.45 16.48
C CYS A 316 -41.97 -4.81 17.00
N LEU A 317 -41.51 -4.07 18.01
CA LEU A 317 -40.25 -4.36 18.68
C LEU A 317 -40.48 -5.41 19.78
N ARG A 318 -39.83 -6.57 19.66
CA ARG A 318 -39.77 -7.52 20.77
C ARG A 318 -38.93 -6.92 21.91
N ILE A 319 -39.48 -6.94 23.13
CA ILE A 319 -38.75 -6.46 24.31
C ILE A 319 -38.04 -7.61 25.01
N LYS A 320 -38.77 -8.64 25.44
CA LYS A 320 -38.20 -9.81 26.12
C LYS A 320 -39.16 -11.01 26.06
N ILE A 321 -38.62 -12.16 26.43
CA ILE A 321 -39.40 -13.36 26.74
C ILE A 321 -39.31 -13.55 28.27
N LEU A 322 -40.45 -13.79 28.90
CA LEU A 322 -40.56 -14.06 30.34
C LEU A 322 -41.14 -15.46 30.52
N GLY A 323 -40.29 -16.48 30.51
CA GLY A 323 -40.73 -17.88 30.53
C GLY A 323 -41.43 -18.26 29.22
N ASP A 324 -42.71 -18.56 29.32
CA ASP A 324 -43.67 -18.89 28.26
C ASP A 324 -44.38 -17.67 27.66
N CYS A 325 -44.26 -16.50 28.30
CA CYS A 325 -44.84 -15.27 27.80
C CYS A 325 -43.91 -14.53 26.82
N TYR A 326 -44.46 -14.22 25.64
CA TYR A 326 -43.87 -13.36 24.63
C TYR A 326 -44.53 -11.98 24.68
N TYR A 327 -43.73 -10.90 24.71
CA TYR A 327 -44.29 -9.55 24.62
C TYR A 327 -43.49 -8.61 23.71
N CYS A 328 -44.24 -7.79 22.99
CA CYS A 328 -43.73 -6.83 22.01
C CYS A 328 -44.49 -5.52 22.10
N VAL A 329 -43.90 -4.47 21.54
CA VAL A 329 -44.43 -3.11 21.57
C VAL A 329 -44.38 -2.51 20.17
N SER A 330 -45.47 -1.90 19.73
CA SER A 330 -45.49 -1.06 18.53
C SER A 330 -45.47 0.42 18.92
N GLY A 331 -44.83 1.24 18.08
CA GLY A 331 -44.56 2.65 18.36
C GLY A 331 -43.26 2.92 19.11
N LEU A 332 -42.32 1.96 19.12
CA LEU A 332 -40.95 2.11 19.64
C LEU A 332 -39.93 1.58 18.62
N PRO A 333 -38.75 2.22 18.47
CA PRO A 333 -38.33 3.47 19.10
C PRO A 333 -38.93 4.73 18.45
N GLU A 334 -39.43 4.61 17.21
CA GLU A 334 -40.09 5.70 16.49
C GLU A 334 -41.61 5.65 16.70
N SER A 335 -42.23 6.80 16.93
CA SER A 335 -43.68 6.91 17.07
C SER A 335 -44.37 6.51 15.77
N CYS A 336 -45.31 5.57 15.84
CA CYS A 336 -46.10 5.10 14.71
C CYS A 336 -47.57 5.43 14.94
N TYR A 337 -48.24 6.11 14.01
CA TYR A 337 -49.67 6.44 14.14
C TYR A 337 -50.57 5.20 14.17
N GLU A 338 -50.20 4.14 13.44
CA GLU A 338 -50.94 2.88 13.36
C GLU A 338 -50.48 1.84 14.41
N HIS A 339 -49.81 2.26 15.48
CA HIS A 339 -49.25 1.37 16.51
C HIS A 339 -50.27 0.32 17.03
N ALA A 340 -51.53 0.74 17.24
CA ALA A 340 -52.58 -0.14 17.73
C ALA A 340 -53.00 -1.19 16.69
N ARG A 341 -53.09 -0.78 15.41
CA ARG A 341 -53.44 -1.67 14.30
C ARG A 341 -52.36 -2.73 14.09
N ASN A 342 -51.11 -2.31 14.06
CA ASN A 342 -49.95 -3.20 13.94
C ASN A 342 -49.92 -4.27 15.04
N CYS A 343 -50.16 -3.89 16.30
CA CYS A 343 -50.25 -4.85 17.39
C CYS A 343 -51.40 -5.85 17.22
N VAL A 344 -52.59 -5.40 16.80
CA VAL A 344 -53.74 -6.28 16.59
C VAL A 344 -53.51 -7.23 15.42
N GLU A 345 -53.02 -6.74 14.28
CA GLU A 345 -52.69 -7.56 13.11
C GLU A 345 -51.61 -8.60 13.44
N MET A 346 -50.57 -8.21 14.18
CA MET A 346 -49.58 -9.15 14.71
C MET A 346 -50.22 -10.24 15.58
N GLY A 347 -51.11 -9.89 16.51
CA GLY A 347 -51.79 -10.86 17.36
C GLY A 347 -52.63 -11.86 16.58
N LEU A 348 -53.33 -11.40 15.55
CA LEU A 348 -54.10 -12.28 14.65
C LEU A 348 -53.17 -13.24 13.88
N ASP A 349 -52.06 -12.73 13.36
CA ASP A 349 -51.08 -13.56 12.66
C ASP A 349 -50.35 -14.55 13.57
N MET A 350 -50.14 -14.22 14.85
CA MET A 350 -49.61 -15.15 15.84
C MET A 350 -50.58 -16.33 16.05
N ILE A 351 -51.89 -16.05 16.16
CA ILE A 351 -52.92 -17.10 16.27
C ILE A 351 -52.94 -17.97 15.00
N GLU A 352 -52.88 -17.33 13.82
CA GLU A 352 -52.83 -18.02 12.53
C GLU A 352 -51.60 -18.94 12.45
N ALA A 353 -50.43 -18.45 12.84
CA ALA A 353 -49.17 -19.20 12.83
C ALA A 353 -49.18 -20.39 13.79
N ILE A 354 -49.74 -20.23 15.00
CA ILE A 354 -49.93 -21.34 15.94
C ILE A 354 -50.82 -22.41 15.31
N ARG A 355 -51.94 -22.01 14.71
CA ARG A 355 -52.92 -22.93 14.12
C ARG A 355 -52.45 -23.61 12.82
N GLN A 356 -51.46 -23.08 12.11
CA GLN A 356 -50.89 -23.76 10.95
C GLN A 356 -49.79 -24.76 11.31
N LYS A 357 -48.91 -24.39 12.24
CA LYS A 357 -47.67 -25.15 12.53
C LYS A 357 -47.70 -25.97 13.81
N PHE A 358 -48.50 -25.57 14.79
CA PHE A 358 -48.43 -26.06 16.17
C PHE A 358 -49.74 -26.70 16.66
N VAL A 359 -50.63 -27.10 15.75
CA VAL A 359 -51.87 -27.85 16.08
C VAL A 359 -51.57 -29.09 16.93
N PHE A 360 -50.47 -29.78 16.63
CA PHE A 360 -50.02 -30.95 17.39
C PHE A 360 -49.67 -30.65 18.85
N LEU A 361 -49.21 -29.43 19.12
CA LEU A 361 -48.79 -28.93 20.42
C LEU A 361 -50.01 -28.68 21.33
N PHE A 362 -51.11 -28.22 20.74
CA PHE A 362 -52.39 -28.02 21.43
C PHE A 362 -53.21 -29.30 21.58
N ASN A 363 -53.10 -30.26 20.66
CA ASN A 363 -53.69 -31.61 20.80
C ASN A 363 -53.00 -32.49 21.86
N LEU A 364 -51.89 -32.02 22.45
CA LEU A 364 -51.21 -32.63 23.60
C LEU A 364 -51.68 -32.04 24.94
N ILE A 365 -52.34 -30.87 24.89
CA ILE A 365 -52.78 -30.09 26.07
C ILE A 365 -54.26 -30.36 26.40
N TYR A 366 -55.02 -30.85 25.42
CA TYR A 366 -56.37 -31.39 25.56
C TYR A 366 -56.37 -32.88 25.23
#